data_AF-A0A6D2GCM6-F1
#
_entry.id   AF-A0A6D2GCM6-F1
#
_cell.length_a   1.000
_cell.length_b   1.000
_cell.length_c   1.000
_cell.angle_alpha   90.00
_cell.angle_beta   90.00
_cell.angle_gamma   90.00
#
_symmetry.space_group_name_H-M   'P 1'
#
loop_
_entity.id
_entity.type
_entity.pdbx_description
1 polymer ?
#
loop_
_entity_poly.entity_id
_entity_poly.type
_entity_poly.pdbx_seq_one_letter_code
_entity_poly.pdbx_strand_id
1 'polypeptide(L)'
;MMITTNNNMPRYRRFYAPFLAIAMLFLSSPAQAYYSYIVGNLNSQTTVSKNHGPTSDVTYTMQRIMGKTVAYHNESALRELVVYDWGNMDTSTGGGYAYCIAHESFDAPLRIMRGYGTPAGQTPDGHAMWKTNITGLYFAVEVYALYAANSTLSTQLPFWMDSYYVDLHFTPTTSGNLKANCDSTIVNTYALAGGIGFSTRIHLYADNTFRPDSDTPITDVDFPKPDGFDLRFENSTTMAEASHKIDFNFDTTGFNAVWPSCLANTVSGNNVNGSTLNFGAYSRKEIMDGLGAVPFQINLTNCSYIKNIEVKLASNSIGTDNTLLSNTLTDSSAASGIGVQIEGVQTNLSSQMVLIPGNANSVYKYSPYASQDKYIDSANEYPANTLNFLATLKQDSNKTITAGEFKATGTFQITYP
;
A
#
# COMPACT_ATOMS: atom_id res chain seq x y z
N MET A 1 97.75 -9.60 -53.24
CA MET A 1 97.70 -8.95 -54.56
C MET A 1 96.47 -8.05 -54.57
N MET A 2 96.68 -6.74 -54.58
CA MET A 2 95.61 -5.73 -54.76
C MET A 2 95.08 -5.78 -56.20
N ILE A 3 93.81 -5.36 -56.37
CA ILE A 3 93.13 -4.65 -57.50
C ILE A 3 91.61 -4.76 -57.21
N THR A 4 90.98 -3.78 -56.55
CA THR A 4 90.20 -2.61 -57.06
C THR A 4 88.86 -2.89 -57.79
N THR A 5 87.76 -2.56 -57.08
CA THR A 5 86.54 -1.77 -57.43
C THR A 5 85.71 -2.06 -58.69
N ASN A 6 84.39 -2.30 -58.55
CA ASN A 6 83.33 -1.26 -58.70
C ASN A 6 81.88 -1.76 -58.46
N ASN A 7 81.14 -0.94 -57.68
CA ASN A 7 79.71 -0.56 -57.69
C ASN A 7 78.60 -1.46 -58.29
N ASN A 8 77.56 -1.75 -57.49
CA ASN A 8 76.23 -1.12 -57.65
C ASN A 8 75.20 -1.66 -56.61
N MET A 9 74.60 -0.75 -55.83
CA MET A 9 73.30 -0.96 -55.16
C MET A 9 72.16 -0.84 -56.20
N PRO A 10 70.99 -1.44 -55.94
CA PRO A 10 69.90 -0.58 -55.47
C PRO A 10 69.05 -1.19 -54.34
N ARG A 11 68.58 -0.26 -53.50
CA ARG A 11 67.57 -0.42 -52.45
C ARG A 11 66.21 -0.78 -53.06
N TYR A 12 65.59 -1.88 -52.63
CA TYR A 12 64.12 -2.03 -52.64
C TYR A 12 63.68 -2.87 -51.43
N ARG A 13 63.42 -2.20 -50.32
CA ARG A 13 62.60 -2.70 -49.21
C ARG A 13 61.74 -1.53 -48.74
N ARG A 14 60.43 -1.79 -48.58
CA ARG A 14 59.36 -0.92 -48.04
C ARG A 14 58.39 -0.36 -49.08
N PHE A 15 57.40 -1.17 -49.50
CA PHE A 15 56.13 -0.63 -50.03
C PHE A 15 54.88 -1.48 -49.74
N TYR A 16 54.90 -2.43 -48.79
CA TYR A 16 53.70 -3.21 -48.43
C TYR A 16 53.08 -2.86 -47.08
N ALA A 17 53.70 -1.98 -46.28
CA ALA A 17 53.17 -1.57 -44.98
C ALA A 17 52.11 -0.44 -45.00
N PRO A 18 52.08 0.53 -45.96
CA PRO A 18 51.11 1.63 -45.86
C PRO A 18 49.71 1.25 -46.37
N PHE A 19 49.56 0.19 -47.17
CA PHE A 19 48.25 -0.21 -47.73
C PHE A 19 47.36 -0.96 -46.71
N LEU A 20 47.94 -1.74 -45.79
CA LEU A 20 47.16 -2.42 -44.74
C LEU A 20 46.71 -1.46 -43.62
N ALA A 21 47.46 -0.37 -43.37
CA ALA A 21 47.09 0.62 -42.36
C ALA A 21 45.94 1.54 -42.83
N ILE A 22 45.84 1.80 -44.13
CA ILE A 22 44.72 2.59 -44.71
C ILE A 22 43.45 1.73 -44.78
N ALA A 23 43.55 0.42 -45.01
CA ALA A 23 42.39 -0.48 -45.01
C ALA A 23 41.76 -0.66 -43.60
N MET A 24 42.55 -0.53 -42.52
CA MET A 24 42.03 -0.57 -41.15
C MET A 24 41.39 0.74 -40.68
N LEU A 25 41.65 1.87 -41.35
CA LEU A 25 40.99 3.15 -41.07
C LEU A 25 39.57 3.25 -41.67
N PHE A 26 39.17 2.29 -42.51
CA PHE A 26 37.81 2.18 -43.07
C PHE A 26 36.98 1.05 -42.46
N LEU A 27 37.53 0.30 -41.50
CA LEU A 27 36.72 -0.53 -40.61
C LEU A 27 36.21 0.37 -39.49
N SER A 28 35.23 1.21 -39.80
CA SER A 28 34.35 1.73 -38.77
C SER A 28 33.88 0.53 -37.95
N SER A 29 34.25 0.50 -36.66
CA SER A 29 33.48 -0.25 -35.66
C SER A 29 32.01 -0.12 -36.03
N PRO A 30 31.17 -1.17 -36.01
CA PRO A 30 29.75 -0.97 -36.28
C PRO A 30 29.29 0.13 -35.34
N ALA A 31 28.92 1.28 -35.92
CA ALA A 31 28.37 2.37 -35.15
C ALA A 31 27.20 1.74 -34.40
N GLN A 32 27.27 1.72 -33.08
CA GLN A 32 26.17 1.23 -32.29
C GLN A 32 24.99 2.13 -32.64
N ALA A 33 24.01 1.58 -33.34
CA ALA A 33 22.82 2.33 -33.71
C ALA A 33 22.11 2.70 -32.41
N TYR A 34 21.97 4.01 -32.18
CA TYR A 34 21.09 4.51 -31.14
C TYR A 34 19.66 4.39 -31.64
N TYR A 35 18.76 3.90 -30.80
CA TYR A 35 17.35 3.71 -31.15
C TYR A 35 16.50 4.63 -30.28
N SER A 36 15.60 5.35 -30.93
CA SER A 36 14.62 6.17 -30.23
C SER A 36 13.24 5.61 -30.46
N TYR A 37 12.43 5.62 -29.41
CA TYR A 37 11.04 5.21 -29.46
C TYR A 37 10.19 6.44 -29.28
N ILE A 38 9.39 6.77 -30.30
CA ILE A 38 8.37 7.80 -30.23
C ILE A 38 6.99 7.17 -30.09
N VAL A 39 6.03 7.92 -29.58
CA VAL A 39 4.70 7.42 -29.28
C VAL A 39 3.60 8.34 -29.80
N GLY A 40 2.39 7.79 -29.97
CA GLY A 40 1.18 8.51 -30.34
C GLY A 40 0.10 7.56 -30.87
N ASN A 41 -0.82 8.05 -31.69
CA ASN A 41 -1.87 7.22 -32.29
C ASN A 41 -1.33 6.21 -33.33
N LEU A 42 -2.15 5.21 -33.67
CA LEU A 42 -1.87 4.37 -34.84
C LEU A 42 -2.02 5.18 -36.14
N ASN A 43 -0.95 5.25 -36.93
CA ASN A 43 -1.01 5.73 -38.30
C ASN A 43 -1.10 4.53 -39.25
N SER A 44 -2.29 4.29 -39.81
CA SER A 44 -2.56 3.13 -40.68
C SER A 44 -2.20 3.33 -42.16
N GLN A 45 -1.62 4.48 -42.54
CA GLN A 45 -1.48 4.87 -43.94
C GLN A 45 -0.33 4.18 -44.70
N THR A 46 0.44 3.31 -44.06
CA THR A 46 1.71 2.76 -44.59
C THR A 46 2.07 1.38 -44.02
N THR A 47 3.06 0.71 -44.62
CA THR A 47 3.59 -0.58 -44.12
C THR A 47 4.34 -0.43 -42.79
N VAL A 48 4.33 -1.48 -41.96
CA VAL A 48 4.98 -1.56 -40.63
C VAL A 48 6.44 -1.07 -40.61
N SER A 49 7.17 -1.15 -41.73
CA SER A 49 8.60 -0.83 -41.82
C SER A 49 8.94 0.60 -42.30
N LYS A 50 7.98 1.35 -42.84
CA LYS A 50 8.19 2.70 -43.40
C LYS A 50 6.98 3.59 -43.17
N ASN A 51 6.61 3.71 -41.90
CA ASN A 51 5.45 4.48 -41.49
C ASN A 51 5.80 5.95 -41.31
N HIS A 52 4.93 6.90 -41.65
CA HIS A 52 5.16 8.31 -41.35
C HIS A 52 5.00 8.70 -39.86
N GLY A 53 4.82 7.70 -38.99
CA GLY A 53 4.77 7.89 -37.54
C GLY A 53 3.40 8.34 -37.07
N PRO A 54 3.21 8.56 -35.76
CA PRO A 54 1.94 9.05 -35.24
C PRO A 54 1.62 10.46 -35.76
N THR A 55 0.34 10.82 -35.74
CA THR A 55 -0.18 12.12 -36.21
C THR A 55 -0.91 12.90 -35.12
N SER A 56 -1.18 12.27 -33.97
CA SER A 56 -1.86 12.89 -32.84
C SER A 56 -1.50 12.23 -31.53
N ASP A 57 -1.75 12.96 -30.45
CA ASP A 57 -1.74 12.45 -29.09
C ASP A 57 -2.85 11.42 -28.87
N VAL A 58 -2.70 10.60 -27.84
CA VAL A 58 -3.70 9.61 -27.40
C VAL A 58 -3.96 9.77 -25.91
N THR A 59 -5.22 9.60 -25.52
CA THR A 59 -5.61 9.43 -24.12
C THR A 59 -6.33 8.10 -23.97
N TYR A 60 -5.83 7.25 -23.09
CA TYR A 60 -6.42 5.95 -22.77
C TYR A 60 -6.79 5.90 -21.29
N THR A 61 -8.06 5.61 -21.02
CA THR A 61 -8.55 5.38 -19.66
C THR A 61 -8.92 3.91 -19.51
N MET A 62 -8.42 3.28 -18.45
CA MET A 62 -8.73 1.88 -18.13
C MET A 62 -9.41 1.80 -16.77
N GLN A 63 -10.57 1.15 -16.72
CA GLN A 63 -11.25 0.88 -15.46
C GLN A 63 -10.41 -0.08 -14.60
N ARG A 64 -10.15 0.33 -13.36
CA ARG A 64 -9.38 -0.40 -12.36
C ARG A 64 -10.19 -0.56 -11.09
N ILE A 65 -10.54 -1.81 -10.81
CA ILE A 65 -11.36 -2.16 -9.66
C ILE A 65 -10.48 -2.27 -8.42
N MET A 66 -10.81 -1.51 -7.38
CA MET A 66 -10.20 -1.57 -6.05
C MET A 66 -10.77 -2.71 -5.21
N GLY A 67 -10.89 -3.91 -5.79
CA GLY A 67 -11.70 -5.03 -5.30
C GLY A 67 -11.17 -5.78 -4.08
N LYS A 68 -10.20 -5.22 -3.35
CA LYS A 68 -9.73 -5.75 -2.07
C LYS A 68 -10.47 -5.03 -0.94
N THR A 69 -10.83 -5.78 0.10
CA THR A 69 -11.43 -5.22 1.30
C THR A 69 -10.41 -4.44 2.10
N VAL A 70 -10.80 -3.25 2.55
CA VAL A 70 -10.01 -2.39 3.44
C VAL A 70 -10.74 -2.19 4.76
N ALA A 71 -10.21 -2.72 5.84
CA ALA A 71 -10.79 -2.55 7.15
C ALA A 71 -10.42 -1.19 7.76
N TYR A 72 -11.42 -0.50 8.28
CA TYR A 72 -11.24 0.79 8.93
C TYR A 72 -10.62 0.62 10.32
N HIS A 73 -9.45 1.22 10.50
CA HIS A 73 -8.78 1.32 11.80
C HIS A 73 -8.36 2.77 12.03
N ASN A 74 -8.39 3.20 13.29
CA ASN A 74 -7.71 4.40 13.74
C ASN A 74 -6.20 4.16 13.67
N GLU A 75 -5.53 4.89 12.79
CA GLU A 75 -4.09 4.82 12.69
C GLU A 75 -3.44 5.79 13.69
N SER A 76 -2.31 5.38 14.27
CA SER A 76 -1.49 6.24 15.13
C SER A 76 -0.29 6.84 14.39
N ALA A 77 0.08 6.23 13.27
CA ALA A 77 1.13 6.62 12.36
C ALA A 77 0.75 6.16 10.94
N LEU A 78 1.53 6.57 9.95
CA LEU A 78 1.35 6.12 8.57
C LEU A 78 1.47 4.58 8.49
N ARG A 79 0.48 3.92 7.87
CA ARG A 79 0.46 2.46 7.68
C ARG A 79 0.01 2.11 6.26
N GLU A 80 0.65 1.12 5.65
CA GLU A 80 0.17 0.51 4.40
C GLU A 80 -1.11 -0.27 4.68
N LEU A 81 -2.18 0.09 3.98
CA LEU A 81 -3.48 -0.54 4.09
C LEU A 81 -3.57 -1.78 3.22
N VAL A 82 -3.19 -1.62 1.94
CA VAL A 82 -3.39 -2.60 0.89
C VAL A 82 -2.55 -2.25 -0.33
N VAL A 83 -2.14 -3.29 -1.07
CA VAL A 83 -1.51 -3.16 -2.39
C VAL A 83 -2.43 -3.71 -3.48
N TYR A 84 -2.76 -2.90 -4.47
CA TYR A 84 -3.49 -3.31 -5.67
C TYR A 84 -2.51 -3.64 -6.80
N ASP A 85 -2.53 -4.89 -7.26
CA ASP A 85 -1.73 -5.33 -8.41
C ASP A 85 -2.55 -5.20 -9.70
N TRP A 86 -2.20 -4.22 -10.53
CA TRP A 86 -2.84 -3.93 -11.79
C TRP A 86 -1.89 -4.24 -12.94
N GLY A 87 -1.92 -5.49 -13.39
CA GLY A 87 -1.08 -5.97 -14.48
C GLY A 87 -1.69 -5.88 -15.88
N ASN A 88 -0.87 -6.25 -16.86
CA ASN A 88 -1.24 -6.53 -18.27
C ASN A 88 -1.92 -5.35 -18.98
N MET A 89 -1.44 -4.12 -18.74
CA MET A 89 -1.88 -2.97 -19.52
C MET A 89 -1.11 -2.94 -20.82
N ASP A 90 -1.78 -2.54 -21.89
CA ASP A 90 -1.15 -2.29 -23.18
C ASP A 90 -1.81 -1.08 -23.82
N THR A 91 -1.02 -0.04 -24.10
CA THR A 91 -1.53 1.22 -24.67
C THR A 91 -2.21 1.04 -26.01
N SER A 92 -1.90 -0.03 -26.77
CA SER A 92 -2.52 -0.29 -28.07
C SER A 92 -4.02 -0.57 -27.96
N THR A 93 -4.48 -1.08 -26.81
CA THR A 93 -5.90 -1.24 -26.47
C THR A 93 -6.65 0.09 -26.51
N GLY A 94 -5.98 1.17 -26.10
CA GLY A 94 -6.51 2.54 -26.15
C GLY A 94 -6.14 3.31 -27.42
N GLY A 95 -5.56 2.65 -28.42
CA GLY A 95 -5.12 3.30 -29.66
C GLY A 95 -3.73 3.95 -29.60
N GLY A 96 -2.98 3.77 -28.52
CA GLY A 96 -1.63 4.31 -28.33
C GLY A 96 -0.53 3.33 -28.73
N TYR A 97 0.36 3.75 -29.61
CA TYR A 97 1.41 2.92 -30.21
C TYR A 97 2.78 3.59 -30.09
N ALA A 98 3.81 2.75 -29.97
CA ALA A 98 5.21 3.10 -30.04
C ALA A 98 5.79 2.77 -31.41
N TYR A 99 6.72 3.62 -31.85
CA TYR A 99 7.42 3.51 -33.12
C TYR A 99 8.91 3.65 -32.88
N CYS A 100 9.69 2.75 -33.47
CA CYS A 100 11.14 2.74 -33.41
C CYS A 100 11.73 3.52 -34.59
N ILE A 101 12.77 4.29 -34.32
CA ILE A 101 13.60 4.95 -35.34
C ILE A 101 15.09 4.80 -35.02
N ALA A 102 15.90 4.52 -36.04
CA ALA A 102 17.36 4.46 -35.96
C ALA A 102 18.01 5.68 -36.62
N HIS A 103 17.40 6.20 -37.69
CA HIS A 103 17.75 7.48 -38.29
C HIS A 103 17.30 8.63 -37.38
N GLU A 104 18.05 9.73 -37.27
CA GLU A 104 17.63 10.88 -36.42
C GLU A 104 17.24 10.50 -34.98
N SER A 105 17.76 9.39 -34.45
CA SER A 105 17.37 8.92 -33.11
C SER A 105 17.93 9.84 -32.02
N PHE A 106 19.19 10.26 -32.16
CA PHE A 106 19.93 11.07 -31.18
C PHE A 106 19.90 10.51 -29.75
N ASP A 107 19.61 9.22 -29.59
CA ASP A 107 19.43 8.55 -28.30
C ASP A 107 18.40 9.24 -27.38
N ALA A 108 17.38 9.87 -27.97
CA ALA A 108 16.30 10.54 -27.25
C ALA A 108 15.49 9.54 -26.41
N PRO A 109 15.54 9.57 -25.07
CA PRO A 109 14.80 8.63 -24.25
C PRO A 109 13.30 8.85 -24.41
N LEU A 110 12.55 7.75 -24.44
CA LEU A 110 11.13 7.80 -24.14
C LEU A 110 10.98 7.98 -22.64
N ARG A 111 10.12 8.87 -22.17
CA ARG A 111 9.87 9.06 -20.75
C ARG A 111 8.54 8.46 -20.36
N ILE A 112 8.49 7.86 -19.19
CA ILE A 112 7.25 7.70 -18.43
C ILE A 112 7.20 8.78 -17.35
N MET A 113 6.12 9.55 -17.32
CA MET A 113 5.93 10.68 -16.42
C MET A 113 4.71 10.44 -15.54
N ARG A 114 4.72 10.94 -14.31
CA ARG A 114 3.52 10.96 -13.45
C ARG A 114 2.80 12.30 -13.53
N GLY A 115 1.48 12.31 -13.40
CA GLY A 115 0.68 13.55 -13.37
C GLY A 115 0.14 13.97 -12.00
N TYR A 116 0.61 13.35 -10.92
CA TYR A 116 0.11 13.53 -9.54
C TYR A 116 0.61 14.81 -8.84
N GLY A 117 1.48 15.59 -9.49
CA GLY A 117 2.08 16.79 -8.93
C GLY A 117 3.16 16.51 -7.87
N THR A 118 3.27 17.43 -6.91
CA THR A 118 4.29 17.37 -5.84
C THR A 118 3.92 16.31 -4.80
N PRO A 119 4.84 15.42 -4.41
CA PRO A 119 4.59 14.44 -3.34
C PRO A 119 4.13 15.10 -2.05
N ALA A 120 3.14 14.49 -1.40
CA ALA A 120 2.62 14.93 -0.11
C ALA A 120 3.50 14.46 1.07
N GLY A 121 4.32 13.44 0.85
CA GLY A 121 5.21 12.85 1.85
C GLY A 121 5.91 11.62 1.29
N GLN A 122 6.47 10.81 2.19
CA GLN A 122 7.13 9.56 1.85
C GLN A 122 6.53 8.37 2.61
N THR A 123 6.54 7.20 1.98
CA THR A 123 6.25 5.91 2.61
C THR A 123 7.32 5.60 3.67
N PRO A 124 7.08 4.63 4.58
CA PRO A 124 8.09 4.24 5.58
C PRO A 124 9.43 3.76 4.99
N ASP A 125 9.42 3.23 3.77
CA ASP A 125 10.60 2.81 3.01
C ASP A 125 11.18 3.89 2.08
N GLY A 126 10.59 5.10 2.07
CA GLY A 126 11.18 6.31 1.49
C GLY A 126 10.66 6.71 0.10
N HIS A 127 9.64 6.04 -0.42
CA HIS A 127 9.03 6.34 -1.72
C HIS A 127 8.03 7.49 -1.65
N ALA A 128 7.90 8.26 -2.73
CA ALA A 128 6.99 9.38 -2.81
C ALA A 128 5.53 8.90 -2.74
N MET A 129 4.71 9.67 -2.03
CA MET A 129 3.26 9.44 -1.94
C MET A 129 2.48 10.70 -2.32
N TRP A 130 1.27 10.51 -2.83
CA TRP A 130 0.32 11.58 -3.16
C TRP A 130 -0.99 11.38 -2.42
N LYS A 131 -1.72 12.47 -2.19
CA LYS A 131 -3.03 12.44 -1.54
C LYS A 131 -4.06 11.85 -2.48
N THR A 132 -5.01 11.10 -1.96
CA THR A 132 -6.25 10.78 -2.70
C THR A 132 -7.29 11.89 -2.47
N ASN A 133 -8.52 11.70 -2.99
CA ASN A 133 -9.67 12.51 -2.62
C ASN A 133 -10.15 12.31 -1.17
N ILE A 134 -9.70 11.27 -0.47
CA ILE A 134 -10.08 10.96 0.91
C ILE A 134 -9.04 11.51 1.90
N THR A 135 -9.50 12.24 2.91
CA THR A 135 -8.61 12.81 3.94
C THR A 135 -7.88 11.70 4.70
N GLY A 136 -6.57 11.85 4.84
CA GLY A 136 -5.71 10.89 5.53
C GLY A 136 -5.37 9.64 4.73
N LEU A 137 -5.85 9.52 3.48
CA LEU A 137 -5.52 8.42 2.57
C LEU A 137 -4.56 8.91 1.48
N TYR A 138 -3.53 8.10 1.21
CA TYR A 138 -2.46 8.39 0.27
C TYR A 138 -2.21 7.18 -0.62
N PHE A 139 -1.58 7.42 -1.76
CA PHE A 139 -1.14 6.36 -2.65
C PHE A 139 0.30 6.56 -3.14
N ALA A 140 0.97 5.46 -3.45
CA ALA A 140 2.24 5.41 -4.16
C ALA A 140 2.14 4.44 -5.34
N VAL A 141 2.96 4.67 -6.37
CA VAL A 141 2.91 3.93 -7.64
C VAL A 141 4.25 3.26 -7.92
N GLU A 142 4.25 1.93 -7.92
CA GLU A 142 5.36 1.07 -8.35
C GLU A 142 5.06 0.56 -9.77
N VAL A 143 5.98 0.72 -10.71
CA VAL A 143 5.95 0.07 -12.02
C VAL A 143 6.85 -1.16 -11.96
N TYR A 144 6.26 -2.36 -12.04
CA TYR A 144 7.00 -3.61 -11.87
C TYR A 144 7.20 -4.40 -13.17
N ALA A 145 6.45 -4.08 -14.21
CA ALA A 145 6.66 -4.61 -15.56
C ALA A 145 6.49 -3.51 -16.59
N LEU A 146 7.34 -3.51 -17.60
CA LEU A 146 7.31 -2.57 -18.72
C LEU A 146 7.97 -3.21 -19.94
N TYR A 147 7.33 -3.15 -21.10
CA TYR A 147 7.84 -3.73 -22.34
C TYR A 147 7.28 -3.02 -23.59
N ALA A 148 8.00 -3.16 -24.69
CA ALA A 148 7.53 -2.88 -26.04
C ALA A 148 7.78 -4.13 -26.89
N ALA A 149 6.91 -4.44 -27.85
CA ALA A 149 7.02 -5.70 -28.57
C ALA A 149 8.38 -5.81 -29.29
N ASN A 150 8.93 -7.03 -29.33
CA ASN A 150 10.22 -7.34 -29.94
C ASN A 150 11.37 -6.42 -29.50
N SER A 151 11.34 -5.90 -28.29
CA SER A 151 12.34 -4.95 -27.77
C SER A 151 12.82 -5.39 -26.39
N THR A 152 14.07 -5.08 -26.05
CA THR A 152 14.61 -5.23 -24.70
C THR A 152 14.62 -3.87 -24.00
N LEU A 153 14.15 -3.82 -22.75
CA LEU A 153 14.23 -2.64 -21.90
C LEU A 153 15.55 -2.69 -21.09
N SER A 154 16.30 -1.58 -21.04
CA SER A 154 17.49 -1.48 -20.18
C SER A 154 17.23 -0.78 -18.84
N THR A 155 16.09 -0.10 -18.69
CA THR A 155 15.66 0.50 -17.42
C THR A 155 15.40 -0.61 -16.39
N GLN A 156 15.96 -0.44 -15.18
CA GLN A 156 15.79 -1.40 -14.10
C GLN A 156 14.34 -1.39 -13.59
N LEU A 157 13.76 -2.59 -13.41
CA LEU A 157 12.45 -2.81 -12.79
C LEU A 157 12.61 -3.62 -11.49
N PRO A 158 11.69 -3.47 -10.52
CA PRO A 158 10.67 -2.42 -10.46
C PRO A 158 11.28 -1.04 -10.21
N PHE A 159 10.55 0.01 -10.55
CA PHE A 159 10.86 1.37 -10.11
C PHE A 159 9.61 2.06 -9.56
N TRP A 160 9.83 3.01 -8.64
CA TRP A 160 8.78 3.85 -8.08
C TRP A 160 8.70 5.17 -8.83
N MET A 161 7.51 5.74 -8.91
CA MET A 161 7.29 7.06 -9.52
C MET A 161 7.79 8.20 -8.62
N ASP A 162 8.95 8.06 -7.96
CA ASP A 162 9.55 9.04 -7.03
C ASP A 162 9.99 10.32 -7.76
N SER A 163 10.59 10.15 -8.94
CA SER A 163 10.99 11.24 -9.84
C SER A 163 9.89 11.55 -10.85
N TYR A 164 9.77 12.83 -11.25
CA TYR A 164 8.67 13.29 -12.11
C TYR A 164 8.55 12.48 -13.40
N TYR A 165 9.70 12.02 -13.90
CA TYR A 165 9.81 11.08 -15.00
C TYR A 165 10.90 10.04 -14.75
N VAL A 166 10.82 8.95 -15.50
CA VAL A 166 11.88 7.93 -15.66
C VAL A 166 12.18 7.78 -17.15
N ASP A 167 13.46 7.84 -17.51
CA ASP A 167 13.90 7.59 -18.88
C ASP A 167 13.85 6.09 -19.20
N LEU A 168 13.23 5.77 -20.33
CA LEU A 168 13.00 4.43 -20.86
C LEU A 168 13.83 4.25 -22.12
N HIS A 169 14.67 3.23 -22.10
CA HIS A 169 15.53 2.86 -23.23
C HIS A 169 15.16 1.47 -23.72
N PHE A 170 14.51 1.43 -24.88
CA PHE A 170 14.18 0.21 -25.59
C PHE A 170 15.17 -0.02 -26.72
N THR A 171 15.65 -1.25 -26.86
CA THR A 171 16.46 -1.67 -28.00
C THR A 171 15.68 -2.73 -28.79
N PRO A 172 15.44 -2.53 -30.10
CA PRO A 172 14.75 -3.51 -30.91
C PRO A 172 15.60 -4.76 -31.08
N THR A 173 14.94 -5.91 -31.01
CA THR A 173 15.54 -7.23 -31.22
C THR A 173 15.33 -7.71 -32.65
N THR A 174 16.07 -8.74 -33.05
CA THR A 174 15.88 -9.41 -34.36
C THR A 174 14.56 -10.18 -34.45
N SER A 175 13.86 -10.38 -33.33
CA SER A 175 12.54 -11.00 -33.29
C SER A 175 11.51 -10.14 -34.03
N GLY A 176 10.61 -10.79 -34.78
CA GLY A 176 9.53 -10.10 -35.50
C GLY A 176 9.99 -9.07 -36.55
N ASN A 177 11.25 -9.13 -36.99
CA ASN A 177 11.89 -8.19 -37.92
C ASN A 177 11.93 -6.73 -37.46
N LEU A 178 11.63 -6.42 -36.17
CA LEU A 178 11.54 -5.03 -35.70
C LEU A 178 12.88 -4.31 -35.84
N LYS A 179 14.00 -4.94 -35.46
CA LYS A 179 15.33 -4.34 -35.64
C LYS A 179 15.62 -4.01 -37.10
N ALA A 180 15.37 -4.94 -38.02
CA ALA A 180 15.60 -4.70 -39.44
C ALA A 180 14.72 -3.57 -39.99
N ASN A 181 13.45 -3.51 -39.56
CA ASN A 181 12.53 -2.43 -39.93
C ASN A 181 13.03 -1.08 -39.39
N CYS A 182 13.44 -1.04 -38.13
CA CYS A 182 13.93 0.17 -37.49
C CYS A 182 15.25 0.65 -38.11
N ASP A 183 16.19 -0.26 -38.40
CA ASP A 183 17.44 0.03 -39.10
C ASP A 183 17.20 0.57 -40.52
N SER A 184 16.06 0.23 -41.14
CA SER A 184 15.69 0.68 -42.49
C SER A 184 14.96 2.03 -42.53
N THR A 185 14.70 2.64 -41.36
CA THR A 185 14.09 3.97 -41.28
C THR A 185 14.99 5.03 -41.91
N ILE A 186 14.35 5.97 -42.58
CA ILE A 186 14.92 7.18 -43.16
C ILE A 186 14.15 8.39 -42.63
N VAL A 187 14.57 9.60 -43.01
CA VAL A 187 13.88 10.87 -42.67
C VAL A 187 12.35 10.71 -42.77
N ASN A 188 11.65 11.09 -41.71
CA ASN A 188 10.19 11.04 -41.59
C ASN A 188 9.55 9.65 -41.80
N THR A 189 10.30 8.59 -41.53
CA THR A 189 9.77 7.23 -41.48
C THR A 189 10.16 6.49 -40.20
N TYR A 190 9.27 5.62 -39.74
CA TYR A 190 9.34 4.95 -38.45
C TYR A 190 8.87 3.50 -38.59
N ALA A 191 9.42 2.60 -37.77
CA ALA A 191 8.98 1.22 -37.68
C ALA A 191 7.97 1.05 -36.56
N LEU A 192 6.78 0.51 -36.84
CA LEU A 192 5.76 0.28 -35.82
C LEU A 192 6.19 -0.86 -34.88
N ALA A 193 6.36 -0.54 -33.59
CA ALA A 193 6.75 -1.51 -32.57
C ALA A 193 5.53 -2.16 -31.88
N GLY A 194 4.35 -1.54 -31.93
CA GLY A 194 3.15 -1.99 -31.21
C GLY A 194 2.81 -1.07 -30.04
N GLY A 195 2.05 -1.54 -29.06
CA GLY A 195 1.80 -0.77 -27.84
C GLY A 195 2.94 -0.85 -26.83
N ILE A 196 2.85 -0.01 -25.81
CA ILE A 196 3.69 -0.11 -24.60
C ILE A 196 2.90 -0.92 -23.59
N GLY A 197 3.44 -2.07 -23.23
CA GLY A 197 2.88 -2.92 -22.19
C GLY A 197 3.47 -2.57 -20.84
N PHE A 198 2.66 -2.49 -19.79
CA PHE A 198 3.13 -2.22 -18.44
C PHE A 198 2.21 -2.75 -17.35
N SER A 199 2.75 -2.86 -16.14
CA SER A 199 2.04 -3.29 -14.95
C SER A 199 2.44 -2.44 -13.76
N THR A 200 1.47 -2.10 -12.91
CA THR A 200 1.68 -1.25 -11.74
C THR A 200 1.17 -1.91 -10.47
N ARG A 201 1.83 -1.64 -9.35
CA ARG A 201 1.23 -1.78 -8.02
C ARG A 201 0.89 -0.42 -7.47
N ILE A 202 -0.34 -0.29 -6.97
CA ILE A 202 -0.78 0.88 -6.24
C ILE A 202 -0.82 0.54 -4.76
N HIS A 203 0.04 1.19 -3.99
CA HIS A 203 0.14 1.04 -2.56
C HIS A 203 -0.71 2.12 -1.89
N LEU A 204 -1.73 1.73 -1.12
CA LEU A 204 -2.53 2.68 -0.35
C LEU A 204 -2.04 2.75 1.10
N TYR A 205 -1.97 3.96 1.63
CA TYR A 205 -1.56 4.24 3.00
C TYR A 205 -2.59 5.11 3.72
N ALA A 206 -2.76 4.90 5.01
CA ALA A 206 -3.53 5.79 5.87
C ALA A 206 -2.68 6.36 7.01
N ASP A 207 -2.96 7.61 7.38
CA ASP A 207 -2.40 8.26 8.57
C ASP A 207 -3.47 8.44 9.68
N ASN A 208 -3.09 9.10 10.76
CA ASN A 208 -3.95 9.34 11.93
C ASN A 208 -5.13 10.31 11.69
N THR A 209 -5.20 10.94 10.51
CA THR A 209 -6.30 11.78 10.07
C THR A 209 -7.33 11.02 9.25
N PHE A 210 -7.03 9.79 8.84
CA PHE A 210 -8.00 8.89 8.21
C PHE A 210 -9.06 8.49 9.22
N ARG A 211 -10.20 9.18 9.17
CA ARG A 211 -11.34 9.02 10.07
C ARG A 211 -12.62 8.86 9.25
N PRO A 212 -12.84 7.68 8.66
CA PRO A 212 -14.07 7.40 7.93
C PRO A 212 -15.27 7.51 8.86
N ASP A 213 -16.39 7.99 8.32
CA ASP A 213 -17.65 8.11 9.03
C ASP A 213 -18.52 6.89 8.71
N SER A 214 -19.08 6.26 9.74
CA SER A 214 -19.93 5.07 9.58
C SER A 214 -21.20 5.34 8.78
N ASP A 215 -21.64 6.60 8.74
CA ASP A 215 -22.85 7.00 8.02
C ASP A 215 -22.58 7.37 6.55
N THR A 216 -21.31 7.57 6.18
CA THR A 216 -20.89 7.90 4.80
C THR A 216 -19.82 6.93 4.31
N PRO A 217 -20.22 5.74 3.80
CA PRO A 217 -19.27 4.75 3.30
C PRO A 217 -18.51 5.28 2.07
N ILE A 218 -17.19 5.07 2.06
CA ILE A 218 -16.34 5.36 0.91
C ILE A 218 -16.52 4.24 -0.10
N THR A 219 -17.04 4.57 -1.29
CA THR A 219 -17.25 3.60 -2.39
C THR A 219 -16.18 3.68 -3.46
N ASP A 220 -15.56 4.85 -3.62
CA ASP A 220 -14.57 5.12 -4.66
C ASP A 220 -13.47 6.02 -4.10
N VAL A 221 -12.26 5.84 -4.64
CA VAL A 221 -11.07 6.62 -4.28
C VAL A 221 -10.46 7.13 -5.57
N ASP A 222 -10.32 8.44 -5.68
CA ASP A 222 -9.73 9.08 -6.86
C ASP A 222 -8.26 9.41 -6.61
N PHE A 223 -7.48 9.39 -7.68
CA PHE A 223 -6.11 9.90 -7.72
C PHE A 223 -6.10 11.29 -8.36
N PRO A 224 -5.95 12.37 -7.57
CA PRO A 224 -5.82 13.71 -8.09
C PRO A 224 -4.65 13.82 -9.07
N LYS A 225 -4.95 14.30 -10.27
CA LYS A 225 -4.01 14.47 -11.38
C LYS A 225 -4.00 15.92 -11.87
N PRO A 226 -3.31 16.84 -11.16
CA PRO A 226 -3.23 18.24 -11.57
C PRO A 226 -2.70 18.43 -13.00
N ASP A 227 -1.87 17.51 -13.50
CA ASP A 227 -1.31 17.58 -14.85
C ASP A 227 -2.24 16.97 -15.93
N GLY A 228 -3.37 16.38 -15.51
CA GLY A 228 -4.42 15.85 -16.39
C GLY A 228 -4.27 14.38 -16.81
N PHE A 229 -3.27 13.66 -16.31
CA PHE A 229 -3.02 12.24 -16.59
C PHE A 229 -2.50 11.51 -15.36
N ASP A 230 -2.65 10.18 -15.30
CA ASP A 230 -1.98 9.37 -14.27
C ASP A 230 -0.52 9.12 -14.66
N LEU A 231 -0.32 8.54 -15.85
CA LEU A 231 0.98 8.28 -16.45
C LEU A 231 1.01 8.82 -17.89
N ARG A 232 2.13 9.41 -18.32
CA ARG A 232 2.34 9.86 -19.70
C ARG A 232 3.57 9.21 -20.29
N PHE A 233 3.46 8.74 -21.52
CA PHE A 233 4.61 8.43 -22.37
C PHE A 233 4.86 9.57 -23.36
N GLU A 234 6.07 10.14 -23.36
CA GLU A 234 6.47 11.17 -24.33
C GLU A 234 8.00 11.23 -24.51
N ASN A 235 8.46 11.80 -25.62
CA ASN A 235 9.86 12.19 -25.79
C ASN A 235 9.98 13.70 -25.63
N SER A 236 10.51 14.13 -24.49
CA SER A 236 10.66 15.56 -24.18
C SER A 236 11.71 16.30 -25.03
N THR A 237 12.63 15.57 -25.66
CA THR A 237 13.71 16.10 -26.50
C THR A 237 13.96 15.17 -27.67
N THR A 238 13.29 15.40 -28.80
CA THR A 238 13.52 14.64 -30.03
C THR A 238 13.46 15.56 -31.25
N MET A 239 14.25 15.22 -32.27
CA MET A 239 14.17 15.86 -33.58
C MET A 239 13.16 15.16 -34.50
N ALA A 240 12.55 14.07 -34.04
CA ALA A 240 11.50 13.37 -34.77
C ALA A 240 10.25 14.26 -34.90
N GLU A 241 9.89 14.62 -36.14
CA GLU A 241 8.75 15.49 -36.43
C GLU A 241 7.40 14.90 -36.01
N ALA A 242 7.32 13.57 -35.84
CA ALA A 242 6.10 12.84 -35.49
C ALA A 242 6.01 12.52 -33.98
N SER A 243 6.71 13.25 -33.12
CA SER A 243 6.68 13.00 -31.67
C SER A 243 5.40 13.50 -31.03
N HIS A 244 4.62 12.57 -30.48
CA HIS A 244 3.38 12.83 -29.73
C HIS A 244 3.47 12.24 -28.32
N LYS A 245 2.34 12.22 -27.61
CA LYS A 245 2.23 11.62 -26.28
C LYS A 245 1.10 10.60 -26.18
N ILE A 246 1.23 9.70 -25.21
CA ILE A 246 0.16 8.82 -24.75
C ILE A 246 -0.09 9.11 -23.28
N ASP A 247 -1.26 9.67 -22.98
CA ASP A 247 -1.78 9.82 -21.63
C ASP A 247 -2.54 8.55 -21.22
N PHE A 248 -2.14 7.95 -20.12
CA PHE A 248 -2.81 6.82 -19.50
C PHE A 248 -3.48 7.27 -18.20
N ASN A 249 -4.72 6.82 -17.99
CA ASN A 249 -5.53 7.16 -16.84
C ASN A 249 -6.10 5.91 -16.17
N PHE A 250 -6.02 5.88 -14.84
CA PHE A 250 -6.78 4.93 -14.03
C PHE A 250 -8.18 5.51 -13.80
N ASP A 251 -9.20 4.72 -14.09
CA ASP A 251 -10.58 4.99 -13.65
C ASP A 251 -10.87 4.05 -12.48
N THR A 252 -10.74 4.58 -11.27
CA THR A 252 -10.69 3.82 -10.03
C THR A 252 -12.08 3.70 -9.42
N THR A 253 -12.58 2.47 -9.32
CA THR A 253 -13.93 2.22 -8.78
C THR A 253 -13.96 1.03 -7.82
N GLY A 254 -14.96 0.99 -6.96
CA GLY A 254 -15.26 -0.20 -6.14
C GLY A 254 -14.28 -0.39 -5.00
N PHE A 255 -13.89 0.70 -4.36
CA PHE A 255 -13.20 0.68 -3.08
C PHE A 255 -14.15 0.08 -2.04
N ASN A 256 -13.78 -1.07 -1.50
CA ASN A 256 -14.61 -1.77 -0.52
C ASN A 256 -14.01 -1.60 0.86
N ALA A 257 -14.54 -0.66 1.63
CA ALA A 257 -14.08 -0.46 2.98
C ALA A 257 -15.13 -0.78 4.05
N VAL A 258 -14.69 -1.47 5.09
CA VAL A 258 -15.54 -2.18 6.05
C VAL A 258 -15.16 -1.85 7.47
N TRP A 259 -16.16 -1.77 8.34
CA TRP A 259 -15.93 -1.59 9.77
C TRP A 259 -15.60 -2.92 10.44
N PRO A 260 -14.54 -2.97 11.26
CA PRO A 260 -14.31 -4.11 12.13
C PRO A 260 -15.49 -4.28 13.07
N SER A 261 -15.90 -5.53 13.31
CA SER A 261 -17.06 -5.82 14.14
C SER A 261 -16.92 -7.16 14.83
N CYS A 262 -17.60 -7.33 15.96
CA CYS A 262 -17.88 -8.62 16.59
C CYS A 262 -19.25 -8.57 17.25
N LEU A 263 -19.83 -9.74 17.47
CA LEU A 263 -20.97 -9.94 18.36
C LEU A 263 -20.48 -10.34 19.74
N ALA A 264 -20.92 -9.62 20.78
CA ALA A 264 -20.74 -10.07 22.15
C ALA A 264 -21.74 -11.20 22.42
N ASN A 265 -21.25 -12.44 22.49
CA ASN A 265 -22.09 -13.62 22.51
C ASN A 265 -22.52 -13.98 23.93
N THR A 266 -21.55 -14.29 24.80
CA THR A 266 -21.82 -14.81 26.14
C THR A 266 -20.74 -14.39 27.14
N VAL A 267 -21.16 -14.15 28.39
CA VAL A 267 -20.25 -14.10 29.53
C VAL A 267 -20.10 -15.53 30.06
N SER A 268 -18.88 -15.97 30.34
CA SER A 268 -18.61 -17.32 30.86
C SER A 268 -17.69 -17.31 32.08
N GLY A 269 -17.81 -18.35 32.90
CA GLY A 269 -17.05 -18.54 34.13
C GLY A 269 -17.77 -19.51 35.05
N ASN A 270 -17.06 -20.08 36.02
CA ASN A 270 -17.63 -21.12 36.91
C ASN A 270 -18.88 -20.65 37.67
N ASN A 271 -18.96 -19.35 37.97
CA ASN A 271 -20.05 -18.74 38.74
C ASN A 271 -20.93 -17.82 37.86
N VAL A 272 -20.92 -18.00 36.55
CA VAL A 272 -21.65 -17.14 35.61
C VAL A 272 -22.93 -17.83 35.13
N ASN A 273 -24.05 -17.13 35.22
CA ASN A 273 -25.31 -17.51 34.58
C ASN A 273 -25.84 -16.34 33.73
N GLY A 274 -25.90 -16.53 32.42
CA GLY A 274 -26.16 -15.44 31.47
C GLY A 274 -25.08 -14.36 31.58
N SER A 275 -25.48 -13.15 31.95
CA SER A 275 -24.57 -12.02 32.22
C SER A 275 -24.34 -11.76 33.72
N THR A 276 -24.79 -12.66 34.60
CA THR A 276 -24.71 -12.49 36.05
C THR A 276 -23.57 -13.34 36.63
N LEU A 277 -22.63 -12.69 37.30
CA LEU A 277 -21.60 -13.33 38.10
C LEU A 277 -22.06 -13.44 39.55
N ASN A 278 -22.13 -14.67 40.08
CA ASN A 278 -22.52 -14.91 41.46
C ASN A 278 -21.29 -14.99 42.39
N PHE A 279 -21.21 -14.08 43.35
CA PHE A 279 -20.18 -14.08 44.38
C PHE A 279 -20.49 -15.04 45.55
N GLY A 280 -21.75 -15.42 45.74
CA GLY A 280 -22.20 -16.14 46.92
C GLY A 280 -22.37 -15.22 48.13
N ALA A 281 -22.25 -15.79 49.32
CA ALA A 281 -22.43 -15.09 50.59
C ALA A 281 -21.09 -14.97 51.33
N TYR A 282 -20.82 -13.78 51.86
CA TYR A 282 -19.61 -13.50 52.64
C TYR A 282 -19.95 -12.75 53.91
N SER A 283 -19.23 -13.07 54.99
CA SER A 283 -19.26 -12.30 56.22
C SER A 283 -18.46 -11.00 56.09
N ARG A 284 -18.79 -10.02 56.92
CA ARG A 284 -18.04 -8.77 57.02
C ARG A 284 -16.54 -9.00 57.24
N LYS A 285 -16.18 -9.98 58.06
CA LYS A 285 -14.78 -10.28 58.37
C LYS A 285 -14.03 -10.78 57.13
N GLU A 286 -14.63 -11.66 56.34
CA GLU A 286 -14.01 -12.17 55.10
C GLU A 286 -13.78 -11.05 54.08
N ILE A 287 -14.73 -10.13 53.95
CA ILE A 287 -14.59 -8.96 53.05
C ILE A 287 -13.44 -8.05 53.51
N MET A 288 -13.31 -7.82 54.82
CA MET A 288 -12.25 -6.99 55.39
C MET A 288 -10.87 -7.66 55.34
N ASP A 289 -10.82 -8.98 55.48
CA ASP A 289 -9.58 -9.76 55.39
C ASP A 289 -9.07 -9.88 53.93
N GLY A 290 -9.94 -9.60 52.95
CA GLY A 290 -9.61 -9.57 51.53
C GLY A 290 -10.01 -10.86 50.81
N LEU A 291 -10.98 -10.74 49.90
CA LEU A 291 -11.46 -11.87 49.11
C LEU A 291 -10.59 -12.11 47.87
N GLY A 292 -10.49 -13.38 47.47
CA GLY A 292 -9.91 -13.77 46.20
C GLY A 292 -10.77 -13.29 45.02
N ALA A 293 -10.11 -13.00 43.90
CA ALA A 293 -10.81 -12.59 42.69
C ALA A 293 -11.55 -13.77 42.03
N VAL A 294 -12.73 -13.49 41.51
CA VAL A 294 -13.54 -14.45 40.74
C VAL A 294 -13.31 -14.19 39.24
N PRO A 295 -12.72 -15.14 38.49
CA PRO A 295 -12.50 -14.97 37.06
C PRO A 295 -13.78 -15.13 36.26
N PHE A 296 -13.91 -14.32 35.21
CA PHE A 296 -14.95 -14.45 34.19
C PHE A 296 -14.43 -13.96 32.85
N GLN A 297 -15.15 -14.29 31.79
CA GLN A 297 -14.76 -14.03 30.41
C GLN A 297 -15.91 -13.41 29.63
N ILE A 298 -15.58 -12.58 28.64
CA ILE A 298 -16.52 -12.12 27.62
C ILE A 298 -16.06 -12.73 26.30
N ASN A 299 -16.91 -13.57 25.71
CA ASN A 299 -16.66 -14.22 24.43
C ASN A 299 -17.28 -13.42 23.29
N LEU A 300 -16.44 -13.02 22.35
CA LEU A 300 -16.81 -12.37 21.11
C LEU A 300 -16.83 -13.40 19.98
N THR A 301 -17.87 -13.38 19.17
CA THR A 301 -18.02 -14.26 18.00
C THR A 301 -18.39 -13.46 16.76
N ASN A 302 -18.35 -14.10 15.59
CA ASN A 302 -18.58 -13.46 14.29
C ASN A 302 -17.73 -12.19 14.12
N CYS A 303 -16.51 -12.23 14.66
CA CYS A 303 -15.57 -11.14 14.53
C CYS A 303 -15.09 -11.02 13.09
N SER A 304 -15.01 -9.79 12.59
CA SER A 304 -14.53 -9.49 11.25
C SER A 304 -13.49 -8.38 11.31
N TYR A 305 -12.34 -8.60 10.66
CA TYR A 305 -11.28 -7.61 10.46
C TYR A 305 -10.70 -7.00 11.74
N ILE A 306 -10.73 -7.73 12.85
CA ILE A 306 -10.28 -7.23 14.15
C ILE A 306 -8.76 -7.12 14.19
N LYS A 307 -8.24 -5.90 14.23
CA LYS A 307 -6.84 -5.60 14.58
C LYS A 307 -6.66 -5.47 16.09
N ASN A 308 -7.48 -4.61 16.71
CA ASN A 308 -7.44 -4.27 18.13
C ASN A 308 -8.86 -4.29 18.73
N ILE A 309 -8.93 -4.56 20.03
CA ILE A 309 -10.14 -4.47 20.84
C ILE A 309 -9.80 -3.58 22.03
N GLU A 310 -10.61 -2.56 22.24
CA GLU A 310 -10.58 -1.69 23.42
C GLU A 310 -11.85 -1.88 24.23
N VAL A 311 -11.69 -1.91 25.56
CA VAL A 311 -12.77 -2.14 26.50
C VAL A 311 -12.75 -1.05 27.57
N LYS A 312 -13.90 -0.43 27.79
CA LYS A 312 -14.15 0.47 28.92
C LYS A 312 -15.29 -0.06 29.76
N LEU A 313 -15.29 0.29 31.04
CA LEU A 313 -16.37 -0.04 31.97
C LEU A 313 -17.20 1.21 32.23
N ALA A 314 -18.51 1.10 32.11
CA ALA A 314 -19.46 2.15 32.47
C ALA A 314 -20.40 1.64 33.57
N SER A 315 -20.85 2.54 34.45
CA SER A 315 -21.89 2.24 35.42
C SER A 315 -22.57 3.53 35.88
N ASN A 316 -23.84 3.42 36.27
CA ASN A 316 -24.59 4.50 36.91
C ASN A 316 -24.48 4.47 38.44
N SER A 317 -23.83 3.43 39.00
CA SER A 317 -23.72 3.21 40.45
C SER A 317 -22.26 2.96 40.80
N ILE A 318 -21.58 4.03 41.21
CA ILE A 318 -20.14 4.05 41.51
C ILE A 318 -19.97 4.25 43.02
N GLY A 319 -19.05 3.49 43.62
CA GLY A 319 -18.71 3.58 45.03
C GLY A 319 -18.09 4.92 45.42
N THR A 320 -17.82 5.09 46.71
CA THR A 320 -16.97 6.21 47.14
C THR A 320 -15.52 6.01 46.69
N ASP A 321 -15.04 4.77 46.74
CA ASP A 321 -13.94 4.34 45.89
C ASP A 321 -14.45 4.25 44.45
N ASN A 322 -13.96 5.15 43.61
CA ASN A 322 -14.38 5.27 42.21
C ASN A 322 -13.95 4.09 41.34
N THR A 323 -13.15 3.16 41.85
CA THR A 323 -12.81 1.91 41.18
C THR A 323 -13.85 0.82 41.36
N LEU A 324 -14.85 1.03 42.23
CA LEU A 324 -15.84 0.03 42.59
C LEU A 324 -17.21 0.33 41.97
N LEU A 325 -17.84 -0.73 41.47
CA LEU A 325 -19.28 -0.75 41.19
C LEU A 325 -20.04 -0.87 42.52
N SER A 326 -20.92 0.06 42.82
CA SER A 326 -21.68 0.06 44.08
C SER A 326 -22.97 -0.76 43.97
N ASN A 327 -23.60 -1.00 45.12
CA ASN A 327 -24.90 -1.67 45.16
C ASN A 327 -25.96 -0.84 44.41
N THR A 328 -26.73 -1.51 43.58
CA THR A 328 -27.86 -0.96 42.80
C THR A 328 -29.19 -1.17 43.51
N LEU A 329 -29.22 -2.03 44.54
CA LEU A 329 -30.36 -2.19 45.43
C LEU A 329 -30.42 -1.01 46.40
N THR A 330 -31.63 -0.49 46.60
CA THR A 330 -31.87 0.69 47.46
C THR A 330 -32.94 0.45 48.52
N ASP A 331 -33.49 -0.77 48.61
CA ASP A 331 -34.49 -1.13 49.60
C ASP A 331 -33.85 -1.49 50.96
N SER A 332 -34.69 -1.80 51.94
CA SER A 332 -34.23 -2.16 53.29
C SER A 332 -33.44 -3.47 53.39
N SER A 333 -33.40 -4.28 52.32
CA SER A 333 -32.60 -5.51 52.26
C SER A 333 -31.19 -5.26 51.74
N ALA A 334 -30.88 -4.07 51.21
CA ALA A 334 -29.61 -3.78 50.57
C ALA A 334 -28.43 -3.70 51.55
N ALA A 335 -27.36 -4.42 51.26
CA ALA A 335 -26.06 -4.24 51.90
C ALA A 335 -25.45 -2.88 51.52
N SER A 336 -24.67 -2.31 52.44
CA SER A 336 -23.93 -1.06 52.22
C SER A 336 -22.47 -1.18 52.66
N GLY A 337 -21.63 -0.26 52.17
CA GLY A 337 -20.21 -0.20 52.51
C GLY A 337 -19.30 -1.18 51.75
N ILE A 338 -19.81 -1.80 50.68
CA ILE A 338 -19.07 -2.72 49.81
C ILE A 338 -19.32 -2.39 48.34
N GLY A 339 -18.41 -2.83 47.48
CA GLY A 339 -18.52 -2.71 46.02
C GLY A 339 -17.68 -3.76 45.30
N VAL A 340 -17.86 -3.87 43.98
CA VAL A 340 -17.10 -4.83 43.15
C VAL A 340 -16.09 -4.09 42.31
N GLN A 341 -14.82 -4.47 42.41
CA GLN A 341 -13.76 -4.05 41.51
C GLN A 341 -13.68 -5.00 40.32
N ILE A 342 -13.48 -4.46 39.12
CA ILE A 342 -13.24 -5.23 37.90
C ILE A 342 -11.81 -4.96 37.42
N GLU A 343 -11.06 -6.01 37.12
CA GLU A 343 -9.73 -5.93 36.52
C GLU A 343 -9.70 -6.66 35.18
N GLY A 344 -9.04 -6.07 34.17
CA GLY A 344 -8.65 -6.76 32.95
C GLY A 344 -7.37 -7.54 33.18
N VAL A 345 -7.35 -8.81 32.78
CA VAL A 345 -6.16 -9.68 32.88
C VAL A 345 -5.09 -9.23 31.88
N GLN A 346 -3.81 -9.41 32.17
CA GLN A 346 -2.73 -9.00 31.25
C GLN A 346 -2.89 -9.56 29.82
N THR A 347 -2.61 -8.71 28.82
CA THR A 347 -2.58 -9.03 27.38
C THR A 347 -1.26 -8.61 26.73
N ASN A 348 -1.16 -8.78 25.42
CA ASN A 348 -0.09 -8.24 24.59
C ASN A 348 -0.08 -6.69 24.49
N LEU A 349 -1.21 -6.02 24.77
CA LEU A 349 -1.35 -4.56 24.64
C LEU A 349 -1.66 -3.84 25.96
N SER A 350 -1.85 -4.57 27.06
CA SER A 350 -2.15 -3.99 28.36
C SER A 350 -1.60 -4.86 29.48
N SER A 351 -0.97 -4.23 30.48
CA SER A 351 -0.74 -4.88 31.76
C SER A 351 -2.08 -5.22 32.42
N GLN A 352 -2.09 -6.13 33.40
CA GLN A 352 -3.24 -6.28 34.28
C GLN A 352 -3.57 -4.91 34.90
N MET A 353 -4.84 -4.51 34.86
CA MET A 353 -5.27 -3.19 35.31
C MET A 353 -6.70 -3.18 35.81
N VAL A 354 -6.99 -2.28 36.74
CA VAL A 354 -8.35 -1.99 37.21
C VAL A 354 -9.10 -1.19 36.13
N LEU A 355 -10.29 -1.65 35.78
CA LEU A 355 -11.23 -0.92 34.94
C LEU A 355 -12.04 0.03 35.82
N ILE A 356 -11.73 1.32 35.76
CA ILE A 356 -12.40 2.37 36.53
C ILE A 356 -13.71 2.77 35.82
N PRO A 357 -14.90 2.51 36.41
CA PRO A 357 -16.18 2.83 35.80
C PRO A 357 -16.31 4.30 35.41
N GLY A 358 -16.71 4.58 34.16
CA GLY A 358 -16.95 5.94 33.65
C GLY A 358 -15.70 6.77 33.38
N ASN A 359 -14.49 6.22 33.58
CA ASN A 359 -13.25 6.93 33.31
C ASN A 359 -12.81 6.75 31.84
N ALA A 360 -12.78 7.84 31.08
CA ALA A 360 -12.40 7.82 29.66
C ALA A 360 -10.98 7.30 29.39
N ASN A 361 -10.07 7.43 30.35
CA ASN A 361 -8.67 7.01 30.28
C ASN A 361 -8.45 5.58 30.79
N SER A 362 -9.46 4.95 31.39
CA SER A 362 -9.40 3.56 31.84
C SER A 362 -9.77 2.62 30.68
N VAL A 363 -8.80 2.36 29.80
CA VAL A 363 -9.00 1.58 28.58
C VAL A 363 -8.15 0.31 28.60
N TYR A 364 -8.81 -0.84 28.67
CA TYR A 364 -8.16 -2.14 28.55
C TYR A 364 -8.05 -2.53 27.08
N LYS A 365 -6.84 -2.92 26.63
CA LYS A 365 -6.55 -3.19 25.22
C LYS A 365 -6.14 -4.63 25.00
N TYR A 366 -6.54 -5.18 23.86
CA TYR A 366 -6.22 -6.54 23.44
C TYR A 366 -6.07 -6.57 21.91
N SER A 367 -5.18 -7.42 21.41
CA SER A 367 -5.14 -7.78 19.99
C SER A 367 -4.97 -9.29 19.85
N PRO A 368 -5.69 -9.94 18.92
CA PRO A 368 -5.47 -11.36 18.64
C PRO A 368 -4.12 -11.65 17.99
N TYR A 369 -3.45 -10.64 17.43
CA TYR A 369 -2.15 -10.80 16.81
C TYR A 369 -1.03 -10.73 17.87
N ALA A 370 -0.07 -11.65 17.80
CA ALA A 370 1.08 -11.66 18.71
C ALA A 370 1.92 -10.36 18.64
N SER A 371 1.91 -9.68 17.50
CA SER A 371 2.54 -8.37 17.28
C SER A 371 1.72 -7.59 16.25
N GLN A 372 1.71 -6.25 16.36
CA GLN A 372 0.87 -5.39 15.53
C GLN A 372 1.23 -5.47 14.04
N ASP A 373 2.50 -5.68 13.70
CA ASP A 373 2.97 -5.77 12.30
C ASP A 373 2.50 -7.03 11.56
N LYS A 374 1.86 -7.98 12.26
CA LYS A 374 1.25 -9.17 11.65
C LYS A 374 -0.13 -8.88 11.06
N TYR A 375 -0.76 -7.77 11.42
CA TYR A 375 -1.98 -7.33 10.78
C TYR A 375 -1.64 -6.63 9.45
N ILE A 376 -1.81 -7.34 8.35
CA ILE A 376 -1.55 -6.86 6.99
C ILE A 376 -2.80 -7.02 6.13
N ASP A 377 -2.95 -6.20 5.08
CA ASP A 377 -3.98 -6.36 4.04
C ASP A 377 -5.41 -6.59 4.56
N SER A 378 -5.75 -5.96 5.69
CA SER A 378 -7.06 -6.14 6.34
C SER A 378 -7.39 -7.61 6.62
N ALA A 379 -6.43 -8.35 7.18
CA ALA A 379 -6.58 -9.77 7.50
C ALA A 379 -7.82 -10.05 8.37
N ASN A 380 -8.54 -11.11 8.01
CA ASN A 380 -9.78 -11.54 8.66
C ASN A 380 -9.67 -12.95 9.24
N GLU A 381 -8.71 -13.13 10.16
CA GLU A 381 -8.27 -14.46 10.61
C GLU A 381 -8.85 -14.89 11.96
N TYR A 382 -9.40 -13.95 12.73
CA TYR A 382 -9.81 -14.17 14.12
C TYR A 382 -11.31 -13.97 14.32
N PRO A 383 -12.15 -14.95 13.92
CA PRO A 383 -13.61 -14.85 14.00
C PRO A 383 -14.18 -14.98 15.42
N ALA A 384 -13.35 -15.36 16.39
CA ALA A 384 -13.71 -15.42 17.80
C ALA A 384 -12.57 -14.88 18.67
N ASN A 385 -12.93 -14.15 19.73
CA ASN A 385 -11.98 -13.55 20.67
C ASN A 385 -12.52 -13.70 22.10
N THR A 386 -11.65 -14.03 23.05
CA THR A 386 -12.02 -14.17 24.46
C THR A 386 -11.27 -13.13 25.29
N LEU A 387 -12.04 -12.29 25.99
CA LEU A 387 -11.52 -11.27 26.89
C LEU A 387 -11.63 -11.79 28.33
N ASN A 388 -10.53 -11.77 29.08
CA ASN A 388 -10.47 -12.31 30.44
C ASN A 388 -10.47 -11.19 31.48
N PHE A 389 -11.29 -11.35 32.52
CA PHE A 389 -11.46 -10.37 33.59
C PHE A 389 -11.49 -11.06 34.95
N LEU A 390 -11.23 -10.26 35.99
CA LEU A 390 -11.31 -10.64 37.39
C LEU A 390 -12.29 -9.69 38.09
N ALA A 391 -13.16 -10.24 38.92
CA ALA A 391 -14.07 -9.45 39.75
C ALA A 391 -13.81 -9.74 41.23
N THR A 392 -13.68 -8.68 42.03
CA THR A 392 -13.37 -8.81 43.47
C THR A 392 -14.34 -7.96 44.28
N LEU A 393 -15.05 -8.60 45.22
CA LEU A 393 -15.87 -7.88 46.19
C LEU A 393 -14.97 -7.28 47.28
N LYS A 394 -15.08 -5.97 47.50
CA LYS A 394 -14.22 -5.19 48.40
C LYS A 394 -15.04 -4.26 49.29
N GLN A 395 -14.45 -3.86 50.42
CA GLN A 395 -14.99 -2.76 51.21
C GLN A 395 -14.89 -1.45 50.41
N ASP A 396 -15.95 -0.65 50.42
CA ASP A 396 -15.98 0.66 49.78
C ASP A 396 -15.30 1.70 50.67
N SER A 397 -14.00 1.91 50.45
CA SER A 397 -13.15 2.75 51.29
C SER A 397 -13.22 2.29 52.77
N ASN A 398 -13.42 3.21 53.71
CA ASN A 398 -13.59 2.92 55.14
C ASN A 398 -15.07 2.90 55.59
N LYS A 399 -16.02 2.73 54.67
CA LYS A 399 -17.45 2.70 55.04
C LYS A 399 -17.78 1.48 55.89
N THR A 400 -18.67 1.67 56.86
CA THR A 400 -19.20 0.56 57.66
C THR A 400 -19.96 -0.42 56.77
N ILE A 401 -19.56 -1.69 56.81
CA ILE A 401 -20.28 -2.76 56.12
C ILE A 401 -21.55 -3.12 56.90
N THR A 402 -22.70 -3.03 56.25
CA THR A 402 -24.00 -3.50 56.78
C THR A 402 -24.42 -4.79 56.09
N ALA A 403 -25.09 -5.68 56.84
CA ALA A 403 -25.63 -6.92 56.28
C ALA A 403 -26.76 -6.63 55.29
N GLY A 404 -26.89 -7.47 54.26
CA GLY A 404 -27.93 -7.38 53.26
C GLY A 404 -27.56 -8.03 51.93
N GLU A 405 -28.43 -7.87 50.95
CA GLU A 405 -28.26 -8.28 49.56
C GLU A 405 -27.43 -7.28 48.77
N PHE A 406 -26.61 -7.76 47.85
CA PHE A 406 -25.76 -6.93 47.02
C PHE A 406 -25.95 -7.26 45.54
N LYS A 407 -26.16 -6.23 44.71
CA LYS A 407 -26.17 -6.34 43.26
C LYS A 407 -25.49 -5.14 42.64
N ALA A 408 -24.47 -5.34 41.82
CA ALA A 408 -23.84 -4.29 41.03
C ALA A 408 -24.05 -4.53 39.53
N THR A 409 -24.15 -3.45 38.76
CA THR A 409 -24.28 -3.51 37.29
C THR A 409 -23.16 -2.70 36.65
N GLY A 410 -22.41 -3.33 35.76
CA GLY A 410 -21.41 -2.68 34.90
C GLY A 410 -21.69 -2.99 33.43
N THR A 411 -21.48 -2.01 32.57
CA THR A 411 -21.61 -2.13 31.11
C THR A 411 -20.24 -2.07 30.48
N PHE A 412 -19.85 -3.14 29.80
CA PHE A 412 -18.61 -3.20 29.03
C PHE A 412 -18.85 -2.56 27.66
N GLN A 413 -18.16 -1.47 27.39
CA GLN A 413 -18.18 -0.78 26.10
C GLN A 413 -16.99 -1.25 25.29
N ILE A 414 -17.25 -1.96 24.19
CA ILE A 414 -16.22 -2.58 23.35
C ILE A 414 -16.14 -1.84 22.02
N THR A 415 -14.93 -1.42 21.64
CA THR A 415 -14.64 -0.74 20.37
C THR A 415 -13.49 -1.44 19.65
N TYR A 416 -13.44 -1.29 18.33
CA TYR A 416 -12.48 -1.95 17.46
C TYR A 416 -11.63 -0.92 16.70
N PRO A 417 -10.66 -0.26 17.38
CA PRO A 417 -9.87 0.79 16.76
C PRO A 417 -8.86 0.26 15.74
#